data_AF-A0A7S2DEU2-F1
#
_entry.id   AF-A0A7S2DEU2-F1
#
_cell.length_a   1.000
_cell.length_b   1.000
_cell.length_c   1.000
_cell.angle_alpha   90.00
_cell.angle_beta   90.00
_cell.angle_gamma   90.00
#
_symmetry.space_group_name_H-M   'P 1'
#
loop_
_entity.id
_entity.type
_entity.pdbx_description
1 polymer ?
#
loop_
_entity_poly.entity_id
_entity_poly.type
_entity_poly.pdbx_seq_one_letter_code
_entity_poly.pdbx_strand_id
1 'polypeptide(L)'
;LGLAFFCFGTNYTGVLLRLLAGERWATADAVGTLSWFCVYVMTMAFNGLLEAFVNAVADGKQVAQLAFTHSICAGVFAVLAPSLMATYGTRGIVMANSVVMVVRIASSVRFTIRYFEGLSLSPALPPVGSIAAFAVAGGGCWMSELRRVRVTSSTGSWFPPMVTHVAIGALLFFAVSAIVFILVRET
;
A
#
# COMPACT_ATOMS: atom_id res chain seq x y z
N LEU A 1 7.21 -0.43 7.77
CA LEU A 1 5.76 -0.27 8.07
C LEU A 1 4.89 -0.30 6.80
N GLY A 2 5.11 0.60 5.83
CA GLY A 2 4.31 0.59 4.59
C GLY A 2 4.32 -0.76 3.85
N LEU A 3 5.48 -1.44 3.75
CA LEU A 3 5.59 -2.78 3.13
C LEU A 3 4.76 -3.83 3.85
N ALA A 4 4.68 -3.76 5.19
CA ALA A 4 3.84 -4.65 5.96
C ALA A 4 2.35 -4.40 5.69
N PHE A 5 1.92 -3.14 5.62
CA PHE A 5 0.55 -2.79 5.27
C PHE A 5 0.17 -3.23 3.85
N PHE A 6 1.09 -3.09 2.89
CA PHE A 6 0.88 -3.56 1.53
C PHE A 6 0.80 -5.09 1.46
N CYS A 7 1.77 -5.82 2.02
CA CYS A 7 1.85 -7.28 1.91
C CYS A 7 0.78 -8.00 2.74
N PHE A 8 0.58 -7.60 3.99
CA PHE A 8 -0.38 -8.25 4.87
C PHE A 8 -1.76 -7.62 4.70
N GLY A 9 -1.87 -6.29 4.81
CA GLY A 9 -3.16 -5.59 4.78
C GLY A 9 -4.02 -5.95 3.56
N THR A 10 -3.43 -5.97 2.34
CA THR A 10 -4.17 -6.30 1.10
C THR A 10 -4.81 -7.69 1.09
N ASN A 11 -4.18 -8.67 1.76
CA ASN A 11 -4.60 -10.07 1.78
C ASN A 11 -5.61 -10.38 2.91
N TYR A 12 -5.56 -9.65 4.02
CA TYR A 12 -6.44 -9.90 5.18
C TYR A 12 -7.69 -9.01 5.23
N THR A 13 -7.90 -8.13 4.24
CA THR A 13 -9.08 -7.23 4.20
C THR A 13 -10.41 -7.98 4.25
N GLY A 14 -10.50 -9.14 3.60
CA GLY A 14 -11.71 -9.96 3.59
C GLY A 14 -12.03 -10.55 4.95
N VAL A 15 -11.00 -10.97 5.69
CA VAL A 15 -11.15 -11.45 7.08
C VAL A 15 -11.54 -10.29 7.99
N LEU A 16 -10.88 -9.14 7.85
CA LEU A 16 -11.11 -7.96 8.67
C LEU A 16 -12.54 -7.41 8.52
N LEU A 17 -13.02 -7.29 7.28
CA LEU A 17 -14.39 -6.84 6.99
C LEU A 17 -15.45 -7.80 7.55
N ARG A 18 -15.22 -9.12 7.45
CA ARG A 18 -16.15 -10.11 8.01
C ARG A 18 -16.21 -10.05 9.53
N LEU A 19 -15.07 -9.82 10.19
CA LEU A 19 -15.00 -9.70 11.64
C LEU A 19 -15.59 -8.38 12.16
N LEU A 20 -15.32 -7.26 11.47
CA LEU A 20 -15.74 -5.92 11.92
C LEU A 20 -17.16 -5.56 11.50
N ALA A 21 -17.51 -5.81 10.24
CA ALA A 21 -18.79 -5.40 9.65
C ALA A 21 -19.78 -6.56 9.49
N GLY A 22 -19.34 -7.81 9.67
CA GLY A 22 -20.17 -9.00 9.48
C GLY A 22 -20.29 -9.45 8.02
N GLU A 23 -20.74 -10.69 7.81
CA GLU A 23 -20.81 -11.30 6.46
C GLU A 23 -21.69 -10.52 5.48
N ARG A 24 -22.77 -9.89 5.97
CA ARG A 24 -23.68 -9.10 5.13
C ARG A 24 -22.99 -7.95 4.41
N TRP A 25 -21.96 -7.36 5.01
CA TRP A 25 -21.28 -6.18 4.50
C TRP A 25 -19.91 -6.48 3.88
N ALA A 26 -19.38 -7.70 4.08
CA ALA A 26 -18.16 -8.19 3.45
C ALA A 26 -18.40 -8.61 1.98
N THR A 27 -19.01 -7.74 1.19
CA THR A 27 -19.23 -7.94 -0.24
C THR A 27 -17.89 -7.93 -0.98
N ALA A 28 -17.85 -8.56 -2.16
CA ALA A 28 -16.64 -8.58 -2.97
C ALA A 28 -16.12 -7.16 -3.25
N ASP A 29 -17.01 -6.20 -3.56
CA ASP A 29 -16.62 -4.81 -3.84
C ASP A 29 -15.96 -4.14 -2.63
N ALA A 30 -16.53 -4.29 -1.43
CA ALA A 30 -15.99 -3.73 -0.19
C ALA A 30 -14.60 -4.31 0.14
N VAL A 31 -14.44 -5.63 0.00
CA VAL A 31 -13.15 -6.31 0.23
C VAL A 31 -12.08 -5.79 -0.72
N GLY A 32 -12.38 -5.72 -2.01
CA GLY A 32 -11.41 -5.24 -2.99
C GLY A 32 -11.13 -3.73 -2.89
N THR A 33 -12.09 -2.93 -2.44
CA THR A 33 -11.88 -1.50 -2.16
C THR A 33 -10.93 -1.32 -1.00
N LEU A 34 -11.12 -2.07 0.09
CA LEU A 34 -10.24 -2.03 1.24
C LEU A 34 -8.84 -2.55 0.90
N SER A 35 -8.72 -3.56 0.03
CA SER A 35 -7.41 -4.03 -0.43
C SER A 35 -6.67 -2.94 -1.20
N TRP A 36 -7.33 -2.26 -2.14
CA TRP A 36 -6.75 -1.09 -2.83
C TRP A 36 -6.42 0.04 -1.87
N PHE A 37 -7.21 0.21 -0.81
CA PHE A 37 -6.94 1.21 0.21
C PHE A 37 -5.64 0.90 0.98
N CYS A 38 -5.32 -0.37 1.24
CA CYS A 38 -4.02 -0.74 1.83
C CYS A 38 -2.84 -0.35 0.93
N VAL A 39 -3.00 -0.45 -0.40
CA VAL A 39 -1.99 0.03 -1.38
C VAL A 39 -1.88 1.56 -1.33
N TYR A 40 -3.02 2.24 -1.27
CA TYR A 40 -3.08 3.70 -1.16
C TYR A 40 -2.42 4.22 0.13
N VAL A 41 -2.61 3.55 1.27
CA VAL A 41 -1.99 3.92 2.55
C VAL A 41 -0.45 3.87 2.46
N MET A 42 0.11 2.90 1.74
CA MET A 42 1.54 2.82 1.48
C MET A 42 2.05 4.04 0.72
N THR A 43 1.40 4.40 -0.40
CA THR A 43 1.82 5.56 -1.20
C THR A 43 1.60 6.86 -0.45
N MET A 44 0.52 6.99 0.33
CA MET A 44 0.27 8.11 1.24
C MET A 44 1.38 8.28 2.27
N ALA A 45 1.83 7.18 2.90
CA ALA A 45 2.90 7.25 3.90
C ALA A 45 4.21 7.76 3.29
N PHE A 46 4.57 7.27 2.09
CA PHE A 46 5.77 7.71 1.40
C PHE A 46 5.66 9.18 0.94
N ASN A 47 4.50 9.57 0.42
CA ASN A 47 4.21 10.95 0.05
C ASN A 47 4.33 11.91 1.24
N GLY A 48 3.74 11.57 2.38
CA GLY A 48 3.81 12.40 3.59
C GLY A 48 5.23 12.61 4.10
N LEU A 49 6.10 11.59 4.04
CA LEU A 49 7.51 11.72 4.40
C LEU A 49 8.27 12.65 3.45
N LEU A 50 8.08 12.47 2.14
CA LEU A 50 8.76 13.29 1.13
C LEU A 50 8.32 14.75 1.21
N GLU A 51 7.03 15.01 1.36
CA GLU A 51 6.52 16.38 1.45
C GLU A 51 6.94 17.06 2.75
N ALA A 52 7.01 16.33 3.87
CA ALA A 52 7.56 16.86 5.10
C ALA A 52 9.03 17.27 4.94
N PHE A 53 9.84 16.43 4.28
CA PHE A 53 11.23 16.76 3.97
C PHE A 53 11.32 17.98 3.05
N VAL A 54 10.63 17.97 1.91
CA VAL A 54 10.67 19.07 0.93
C VAL A 54 10.20 20.37 1.59
N ASN A 55 9.12 20.35 2.37
CA ASN A 55 8.61 21.54 3.05
C ASN A 55 9.55 22.07 4.14
N ALA A 56 10.42 21.22 4.71
CA ALA A 56 11.42 21.65 5.68
C ALA A 56 12.64 22.34 5.03
N VAL A 57 12.97 22.00 3.77
CA VAL A 57 14.15 22.53 3.08
C VAL A 57 13.83 23.54 1.98
N ALA A 58 12.57 23.65 1.55
CA ALA A 58 12.15 24.48 0.44
C ALA A 58 11.97 25.96 0.82
N ASP A 59 12.43 26.85 -0.06
CA ASP A 59 12.16 28.29 0.02
C ASP A 59 10.69 28.61 -0.33
N GLY A 60 10.18 29.77 0.08
CA GLY A 60 8.79 30.16 -0.16
C GLY A 60 8.32 30.10 -1.62
N LYS A 61 9.22 30.37 -2.59
CA LYS A 61 8.92 30.21 -4.03
C LYS A 61 8.76 28.74 -4.44
N GLN A 62 9.56 27.85 -3.85
CA GLN A 62 9.50 26.41 -4.12
C GLN A 62 8.27 25.78 -3.47
N VAL A 63 7.90 26.22 -2.26
CA VAL A 63 6.64 25.85 -1.60
C VAL A 63 5.44 26.24 -2.47
N ALA A 64 5.44 27.43 -3.07
CA ALA A 64 4.39 27.84 -4.00
C ALA A 64 4.32 26.96 -5.26
N GLN A 65 5.47 26.54 -5.82
CA GLN A 65 5.51 25.60 -6.95
C GLN A 65 4.99 24.19 -6.58
N LEU A 66 5.28 23.72 -5.37
CA LEU A 66 4.70 22.49 -4.85
C LEU A 66 3.17 22.60 -4.72
N ALA A 67 2.68 23.68 -4.12
CA ALA A 67 1.25 23.94 -4.00
C ALA A 67 0.55 24.01 -5.36
N PHE A 68 1.18 24.63 -6.36
CA PHE A 68 0.67 24.61 -7.73
C PHE A 68 0.61 23.20 -8.33
N THR A 69 1.64 22.38 -8.08
CA THR A 69 1.66 20.97 -8.50
C THR A 69 0.53 20.17 -7.82
N HIS A 70 0.22 20.46 -6.54
CA HIS A 70 -0.92 19.88 -5.83
C HIS A 70 -2.26 20.28 -6.45
N SER A 71 -2.40 21.52 -6.89
CA SER A 71 -3.60 21.98 -7.59
C SER A 71 -3.79 21.25 -8.92
N ILE A 72 -2.71 21.02 -9.68
CA ILE A 72 -2.78 20.20 -10.91
C ILE A 72 -3.22 18.77 -10.57
N CYS A 73 -2.64 18.18 -9.53
CA CYS A 73 -2.99 16.85 -9.05
C CYS A 73 -4.49 16.74 -8.68
N ALA A 74 -5.05 17.78 -8.06
CA ALA A 74 -6.49 17.85 -7.77
C ALA A 74 -7.33 17.88 -9.05
N GLY A 75 -6.92 18.66 -10.06
CA GLY A 75 -7.57 18.67 -11.37
C GLY A 75 -7.53 17.30 -12.07
N VAL A 76 -6.36 16.65 -12.05
CA VAL A 76 -6.18 15.30 -12.61
C VAL A 76 -7.08 14.29 -11.88
N PHE A 77 -7.15 14.34 -10.55
CA PHE A 77 -8.04 13.50 -9.77
C PHE A 77 -9.52 13.73 -10.12
N ALA A 78 -9.94 14.98 -10.25
CA ALA A 78 -11.32 15.34 -10.58
C ALA A 78 -11.78 14.77 -11.93
N VAL A 79 -10.86 14.61 -12.89
CA VAL A 79 -11.14 14.00 -14.20
C VAL A 79 -11.04 12.48 -14.14
N LEU A 80 -10.01 11.93 -13.50
CA LEU A 80 -9.77 10.48 -13.47
C LEU A 80 -10.76 9.74 -12.59
N ALA A 81 -11.12 10.29 -11.42
CA ALA A 81 -11.93 9.56 -10.45
C ALA A 81 -13.32 9.15 -10.99
N PRO A 82 -14.09 10.02 -11.68
CA PRO A 82 -15.35 9.61 -12.31
C PRO A 82 -15.17 8.53 -13.38
N SER A 83 -14.15 8.64 -14.23
CA SER A 83 -13.88 7.67 -15.31
C SER A 83 -13.51 6.29 -14.78
N LEU A 84 -12.61 6.23 -13.79
CA LEU A 84 -12.25 4.97 -13.15
C LEU A 84 -13.40 4.41 -12.30
N MET A 85 -14.16 5.26 -11.62
CA MET A 85 -15.33 4.82 -10.85
C MET A 85 -16.39 4.17 -11.77
N ALA A 86 -16.63 4.75 -12.95
CA ALA A 86 -17.56 4.18 -13.93
C ALA A 86 -17.14 2.79 -14.43
N THR A 87 -15.82 2.51 -14.47
CA THR A 87 -15.28 1.23 -14.99
C THR A 87 -15.09 0.18 -13.90
N TYR A 88 -14.63 0.59 -12.71
CA TYR A 88 -14.16 -0.30 -11.64
C TYR A 88 -14.97 -0.18 -10.34
N GLY A 89 -16.06 0.59 -10.34
CA GLY A 89 -16.87 0.85 -9.14
C GLY A 89 -16.12 1.66 -8.09
N THR A 90 -16.43 1.44 -6.81
CA THR A 90 -15.85 2.17 -5.67
C THR A 90 -14.31 2.11 -5.64
N ARG A 91 -13.74 0.98 -6.07
CA ARG A 91 -12.29 0.76 -6.18
C ARG A 91 -11.62 1.75 -7.12
N GLY A 92 -12.33 2.19 -8.16
CA GLY A 92 -11.82 3.15 -9.14
C GLY A 92 -11.43 4.50 -8.52
N ILE A 93 -12.16 4.96 -7.50
CA ILE A 93 -11.83 6.19 -6.77
C ILE A 93 -10.49 6.04 -6.04
N VAL A 94 -10.29 4.89 -5.37
CA VAL A 94 -9.06 4.60 -4.62
C VAL A 94 -7.86 4.46 -5.57
N MET A 95 -8.07 3.84 -6.73
CA MET A 95 -7.05 3.76 -7.79
C MET A 95 -6.68 5.14 -8.32
N ALA A 96 -7.66 6.00 -8.61
CA ALA A 96 -7.40 7.37 -9.06
C ALA A 96 -6.58 8.16 -8.03
N ASN A 97 -6.91 8.02 -6.74
CA ASN A 97 -6.16 8.66 -5.66
C ASN A 97 -4.72 8.12 -5.57
N SER A 98 -4.55 6.81 -5.74
CA SER A 98 -3.23 6.16 -5.76
C SER A 98 -2.35 6.70 -6.90
N VAL A 99 -2.90 6.88 -8.10
CA VAL A 99 -2.19 7.45 -9.25
C VAL A 99 -1.73 8.87 -8.95
N VAL A 100 -2.60 9.69 -8.40
CA VAL A 100 -2.26 11.08 -8.02
C VAL A 100 -1.16 11.11 -6.96
N MET A 101 -1.19 10.21 -5.98
CA MET A 101 -0.10 10.09 -4.99
C MET A 101 1.24 9.71 -5.63
N VAL A 102 1.25 8.81 -6.63
CA VAL A 102 2.49 8.43 -7.33
C VAL A 102 3.09 9.63 -8.07
N VAL A 103 2.26 10.43 -8.73
CA VAL A 103 2.72 11.68 -9.40
C VAL A 103 3.30 12.65 -8.37
N ARG A 104 2.65 12.80 -7.21
CA ARG A 104 3.15 13.67 -6.11
C ARG A 104 4.48 13.19 -5.55
N ILE A 105 4.63 11.88 -5.35
CA ILE A 105 5.91 11.25 -4.96
C ILE A 105 6.98 11.57 -5.99
N ALA A 106 6.71 11.36 -7.28
CA ALA A 106 7.69 11.60 -8.35
C ALA A 106 8.16 13.06 -8.38
N SER A 107 7.24 14.02 -8.21
CA SER A 107 7.56 15.45 -8.14
C SER A 107 8.44 15.79 -6.92
N SER A 108 8.12 15.23 -5.75
CA SER A 108 8.86 15.46 -4.51
C SER A 108 10.26 14.81 -4.53
N VAL A 109 10.38 13.61 -5.11
CA VAL A 109 11.66 12.95 -5.36
C VAL A 109 12.51 13.78 -6.33
N ARG A 110 11.91 14.27 -7.42
CA ARG A 110 12.62 15.11 -8.40
C ARG A 110 13.14 16.40 -7.76
N PHE A 111 12.38 17.02 -6.86
CA PHE A 111 12.84 18.17 -6.09
C PHE A 111 14.05 17.79 -5.21
N THR A 112 13.93 16.69 -4.48
CA THR A 112 14.98 16.20 -3.56
C THR A 112 16.28 15.88 -4.30
N ILE A 113 16.22 15.20 -5.45
CA ILE A 113 17.40 14.89 -6.28
C ILE A 113 18.08 16.17 -6.75
N ARG A 114 17.31 17.20 -7.12
CA ARG A 114 17.86 18.50 -7.55
C ARG A 114 18.49 19.27 -6.39
N TYR A 115 17.88 19.24 -5.20
CA TYR A 115 18.38 19.90 -4.01
C TYR A 115 19.76 19.37 -3.59
N PHE A 116 19.97 18.06 -3.69
CA PHE A 116 21.23 17.40 -3.34
C PHE A 116 22.17 17.16 -4.55
N GLU A 117 21.95 17.84 -5.68
CA GLU A 117 22.78 17.75 -6.90
C GLU A 117 23.10 16.32 -7.37
N GLY A 118 22.12 15.41 -7.31
CA GLY A 118 22.29 14.02 -7.78
C GLY A 118 22.41 12.97 -6.68
N LEU A 119 21.63 13.11 -5.60
CA LEU A 119 21.51 12.10 -4.54
C LEU A 119 21.29 10.69 -5.12
N SER A 120 22.15 9.75 -4.72
CA SER A 120 21.87 8.33 -4.91
C SER A 120 20.75 7.93 -3.94
N LEU A 121 19.61 7.49 -4.46
CA LEU A 121 18.48 7.00 -3.66
C LEU A 121 18.74 5.59 -3.07
N SER A 122 19.84 4.94 -3.47
CA SER A 122 20.23 3.60 -3.03
C SER A 122 20.29 3.44 -1.50
N PRO A 123 20.86 4.38 -0.72
CA PRO A 123 20.93 4.26 0.75
C PRO A 123 19.57 4.49 1.43
N ALA A 124 18.62 5.14 0.77
CA ALA A 124 17.29 5.41 1.31
C ALA A 124 16.31 4.24 1.08
N LEU A 125 16.67 3.30 0.20
CA LEU A 125 15.87 2.11 -0.05
C LEU A 125 16.17 1.03 1.00
N PRO A 126 15.15 0.28 1.45
CA PRO A 126 15.39 -0.86 2.32
C PRO A 126 16.28 -1.88 1.61
N PRO A 127 17.12 -2.64 2.36
CA PRO A 127 17.98 -3.66 1.78
C PRO A 127 17.21 -4.60 0.84
N VAL A 128 17.83 -5.01 -0.26
CA VAL A 128 17.20 -5.90 -1.26
C VAL A 128 16.68 -7.19 -0.61
N GLY A 129 17.38 -7.70 0.41
CA GLY A 129 16.94 -8.85 1.21
C GLY A 129 15.61 -8.62 1.93
N SER A 130 15.39 -7.42 2.46
CA SER A 130 14.11 -7.03 3.10
C SER A 130 12.99 -6.96 2.06
N ILE A 131 13.24 -6.37 0.89
CA ILE A 131 12.26 -6.31 -0.20
C ILE A 131 11.89 -7.73 -0.67
N ALA A 132 12.89 -8.60 -0.86
CA ALA A 132 12.68 -9.98 -1.24
C ALA A 132 11.88 -10.77 -0.18
N ALA A 133 12.19 -10.59 1.11
CA ALA A 133 11.45 -11.22 2.20
C ALA A 133 9.97 -10.80 2.22
N PHE A 134 9.68 -9.51 2.04
CA PHE A 134 8.30 -9.01 1.93
C PHE A 134 7.59 -9.52 0.66
N ALA A 135 8.30 -9.66 -0.46
CA ALA A 135 7.74 -10.20 -1.70
C ALA A 135 7.38 -11.69 -1.54
N VAL A 136 8.26 -12.51 -0.95
CA VAL A 136 8.00 -13.92 -0.68
C VAL A 136 6.85 -14.09 0.30
N ALA A 137 6.82 -13.32 1.39
CA ALA A 137 5.72 -13.37 2.36
C ALA A 137 4.39 -12.88 1.74
N GLY A 138 4.42 -11.84 0.91
CA GLY A 138 3.26 -11.36 0.17
C GLY A 138 2.71 -12.43 -0.78
N GLY A 139 3.57 -13.11 -1.52
CA GLY A 139 3.20 -14.25 -2.37
C GLY A 139 2.62 -15.41 -1.57
N GLY A 140 3.21 -15.73 -0.41
CA GLY A 140 2.70 -16.74 0.52
C GLY A 140 1.31 -16.41 1.06
N CYS A 141 1.09 -15.17 1.48
CA CYS A 141 -0.22 -14.67 1.91
C CYS A 141 -1.25 -14.73 0.78
N TRP A 142 -0.89 -14.33 -0.44
CA TRP A 142 -1.78 -14.43 -1.60
C TRP A 142 -2.15 -15.89 -1.90
N MET A 143 -1.17 -16.80 -1.94
CA MET A 143 -1.46 -18.23 -2.14
C MET A 143 -2.38 -18.79 -1.04
N SER A 144 -2.17 -18.37 0.20
CA SER A 144 -3.02 -18.75 1.34
C SER A 144 -4.44 -18.20 1.19
N GLU A 145 -4.61 -16.98 0.70
CA GLU A 145 -5.91 -16.36 0.44
C GLU A 145 -6.67 -17.07 -0.69
N LEU A 146 -5.97 -17.46 -1.77
CA LEU A 146 -6.55 -18.25 -2.85
C LEU A 146 -7.04 -19.61 -2.34
N ARG A 147 -6.27 -20.27 -1.45
CA ARG A 147 -6.71 -21.50 -0.80
C ARG A 147 -7.93 -21.26 0.07
N ARG A 148 -7.95 -20.19 0.86
CA ARG A 148 -9.10 -19.84 1.71
C ARG A 148 -10.38 -19.70 0.90
N VAL A 149 -10.34 -18.95 -0.21
CA VAL A 149 -11.49 -18.75 -1.09
C VAL A 149 -11.97 -20.09 -1.67
N ARG A 150 -11.05 -20.91 -2.21
CA ARG A 150 -11.40 -22.23 -2.79
C ARG A 150 -12.03 -23.17 -1.76
N VAL A 151 -11.43 -23.28 -0.57
CA VAL A 151 -11.93 -24.19 0.49
C VAL A 151 -13.26 -23.70 1.04
N THR A 152 -13.45 -22.39 1.20
CA THR A 152 -14.73 -21.82 1.64
C THR A 152 -15.83 -22.11 0.62
N SER A 153 -15.55 -21.97 -0.68
CA SER A 153 -16.50 -22.32 -1.75
C SER A 153 -16.83 -23.80 -1.80
N SER A 154 -15.88 -24.69 -1.48
CA SER A 154 -16.08 -26.14 -1.51
C SER A 154 -16.79 -26.70 -0.28
N THR A 155 -16.55 -26.14 0.91
CA THR A 155 -17.08 -26.66 2.19
C THR A 155 -18.31 -25.91 2.68
N GLY A 156 -18.60 -24.72 2.14
CA GLY A 156 -19.61 -23.80 2.66
C GLY A 156 -19.26 -23.18 4.02
N SER A 157 -18.19 -23.64 4.67
CA SER A 157 -17.72 -23.13 5.96
C SER A 157 -16.61 -22.09 5.76
N TRP A 158 -16.76 -20.91 6.36
CA TRP A 158 -15.80 -19.82 6.24
C TRP A 158 -14.81 -19.75 7.41
N PHE A 159 -15.18 -20.29 8.57
CA PHE A 159 -14.42 -20.13 9.82
C PHE A 159 -13.12 -20.97 9.86
N PRO A 160 -13.12 -22.29 9.58
CA PRO A 160 -11.87 -23.07 9.61
C PRO A 160 -10.82 -22.58 8.59
N PRO A 161 -11.17 -22.27 7.32
CA PRO A 161 -10.23 -21.68 6.37
C PRO A 161 -9.70 -20.32 6.81
N MET A 162 -10.52 -19.49 7.46
CA MET A 162 -10.09 -18.20 8.02
C MET A 162 -8.99 -18.38 9.07
N VAL A 163 -9.17 -19.30 10.04
CA VAL A 163 -8.18 -19.54 11.10
C VAL A 163 -6.84 -19.99 10.51
N THR A 164 -6.86 -20.90 9.54
CA THR A 164 -5.63 -21.34 8.86
C THR A 164 -4.93 -20.21 8.12
N HIS A 165 -5.70 -19.34 7.44
CA HIS A 165 -5.16 -18.20 6.73
C HIS A 165 -4.49 -17.19 7.69
N VAL A 166 -5.16 -16.86 8.78
CA VAL A 166 -4.62 -15.97 9.84
C VAL A 166 -3.37 -16.55 10.48
N ALA A 167 -3.34 -17.86 10.77
CA ALA A 167 -2.18 -18.52 11.34
C ALA A 167 -0.96 -18.45 10.40
N ILE A 168 -1.15 -18.71 9.11
CA ILE A 168 -0.10 -18.56 8.09
C ILE A 168 0.41 -17.12 8.04
N GLY A 169 -0.51 -16.14 8.09
CA GLY A 169 -0.16 -14.72 8.14
C GLY A 169 0.69 -14.32 9.33
N ALA A 170 0.30 -14.76 10.52
CA ALA A 170 1.03 -14.49 11.75
C ALA A 170 2.45 -15.07 11.69
N LEU A 171 2.59 -16.33 11.25
CA LEU A 171 3.89 -16.98 11.08
C LEU A 171 4.79 -16.23 10.10
N LEU A 172 4.25 -15.85 8.93
CA LEU A 172 4.99 -15.07 7.93
C LEU A 172 5.37 -13.67 8.44
N PHE A 173 4.51 -13.03 9.21
CA PHE A 173 4.78 -11.72 9.80
C PHE A 173 5.95 -11.77 10.79
N PHE A 174 5.97 -12.75 11.70
CA PHE A 174 7.06 -12.93 12.64
C PHE A 174 8.37 -13.31 11.94
N ALA A 175 8.31 -14.20 10.93
CA ALA A 175 9.48 -14.58 10.14
C ALA A 175 10.10 -13.38 9.40
N VAL A 176 9.29 -12.57 8.70
CA VAL A 176 9.78 -11.37 8.00
C VAL A 176 10.32 -10.35 8.99
N SER A 177 9.66 -10.16 10.13
CA SER A 177 10.13 -9.22 11.16
C SER A 177 11.50 -9.61 11.71
N ALA A 178 11.73 -10.91 11.94
CA ALA A 178 13.02 -11.43 12.36
C ALA A 178 14.10 -11.25 11.28
N ILE A 179 13.80 -11.57 10.01
CA ILE A 179 14.74 -11.38 8.88
C ILE A 179 15.12 -9.91 8.74
N VAL A 180 14.14 -9.01 8.76
CA VAL A 180 14.38 -7.57 8.66
C VAL A 180 15.22 -7.08 9.84
N PHE A 181 14.94 -7.55 11.06
CA PHE A 181 15.73 -7.18 12.24
C PHE A 181 17.19 -7.62 12.13
N ILE A 182 17.45 -8.82 11.61
CA ILE A 182 18.81 -9.33 11.38
C ILE A 182 19.50 -8.51 10.28
N LEU A 183 18.86 -8.31 9.13
CA LEU A 183 19.43 -7.58 8.00
C LEU A 183 19.74 -6.12 8.33
N VAL A 184 18.87 -5.45 9.10
CA VAL A 184 19.10 -4.07 9.55
C VAL A 184 20.24 -3.98 10.57
N ARG A 185 20.51 -5.05 11.32
CA ARG A 185 21.61 -5.08 12.29
C ARG A 185 22.98 -5.30 11.62
N GLU A 186 23.01 -5.91 10.45
CA GLU A 186 24.24 -6.20 9.69
C GLU A 186 24.68 -5.05 8.77
N THR A 187 23.83 -4.04 8.56
CA THR A 187 24.11 -2.82 7.79
C THR A 187 24.47 -1.65 8.68
#